data_AF-A0A132CD20-F1
#
_entry.id   AF-A0A132CD20-F1
#
_cell.length_a   1.000
_cell.length_b   1.000
_cell.length_c   1.000
_cell.angle_alpha   90.00
_cell.angle_beta   90.00
_cell.angle_gamma   90.00
#
_symmetry.space_group_name_H-M   'P 1'
#
loop_
_entity.id
_entity.type
_entity.pdbx_description
1 polymer ?
#
loop_
_entity_poly.entity_id
_entity_poly.type
_entity_poly.pdbx_seq_one_letter_code
_entity_poly.pdbx_strand_id
1 'polypeptide(L)'
;MSATQMSTPDFFRSRLDAMIDLRHPLAVLATRIPWTSIEATLGPVFERRARESHVSEGIDLFGVAPALAGAGPSATGRPRLLVGLLYLKHACNESDESVCERWAQYVYFQFFCGDAYFQPRLPCAPTNLVRFRQALGEAGVEELLATTIAAAVQMKTVTPAEFERVIVDTTVREKAIAYPTDSRLLDVARARLVQLAQRAGLNLKQTYEREGALASLRRWLCTRKAVQASAACTGNPPVR
;
A
#
# COMPACT_ATOMS: atom_id res chain seq x y z
N MET A 1 23.74 30.96 18.41
CA MET A 1 22.34 30.85 17.98
C MET A 1 22.25 31.51 16.61
N SER A 2 22.62 30.77 15.57
CA SER A 2 22.64 31.30 14.21
C SER A 2 21.25 31.15 13.62
N ALA A 3 20.53 32.26 13.46
CA ALA A 3 19.27 32.29 12.74
C ALA A 3 19.58 31.96 11.28
N THR A 4 19.28 30.73 10.85
CA THR A 4 19.28 30.38 9.43
C THR A 4 18.21 31.23 8.77
N GLN A 5 18.62 32.26 8.02
CA GLN A 5 17.71 33.07 7.22
C GLN A 5 16.96 32.14 6.27
N MET A 6 15.67 31.95 6.51
CA MET A 6 14.77 31.21 5.63
C MET A 6 14.43 32.13 4.44
N SER A 7 15.33 32.15 3.45
CA SER A 7 15.07 32.76 2.16
C SER A 7 13.86 32.07 1.54
N THR A 8 12.76 32.80 1.32
CA THR A 8 11.59 32.31 0.59
C THR A 8 11.95 32.33 -0.91
N PRO A 9 12.17 31.18 -1.55
CA PRO A 9 12.63 31.13 -2.94
C PRO A 9 11.54 31.53 -3.95
N ASP A 10 10.27 31.55 -3.54
CA ASP A 10 9.14 31.77 -4.44
C ASP A 10 8.10 32.69 -3.77
N PHE A 11 8.05 33.95 -4.19
CA PHE A 11 7.27 35.02 -3.53
C PHE A 11 5.76 34.76 -3.53
N PHE A 12 5.25 34.03 -4.54
CA PHE A 12 3.82 33.81 -4.75
C PHE A 12 3.29 32.53 -4.10
N ARG A 13 4.16 31.70 -3.52
CA ARG A 13 3.78 30.45 -2.85
C ARG A 13 4.20 30.49 -1.40
N SER A 14 3.21 30.48 -0.51
CA SER A 14 3.47 30.26 0.91
C SER A 14 4.10 28.89 1.11
N ARG A 15 5.19 28.85 1.86
CA ARG A 15 5.83 27.60 2.26
C ARG A 15 4.96 26.86 3.28
N LEU A 16 5.04 25.53 3.29
CA LEU A 16 4.22 24.71 4.18
C LEU A 16 4.49 24.98 5.67
N ASP A 17 5.74 25.25 6.03
CA ASP A 17 6.17 25.60 7.39
C ASP A 17 5.45 26.84 7.95
N ALA A 18 5.10 27.80 7.10
CA ALA A 18 4.35 28.99 7.47
C ALA A 18 2.81 28.78 7.48
N MET A 19 2.32 27.71 6.86
CA MET A 19 0.88 27.42 6.74
C MET A 19 0.34 26.50 7.84
N ILE A 20 1.21 25.67 8.44
CA ILE A 20 0.81 24.63 9.40
C ILE A 20 1.20 24.95 10.83
N ASP A 21 0.49 24.38 11.80
CA ASP A 21 0.95 24.41 13.18
C ASP A 21 2.08 23.38 13.38
N LEU A 22 3.28 23.87 13.68
CA LEU A 22 4.46 23.04 13.93
C LEU A 22 4.35 22.21 15.22
N ARG A 23 3.36 22.47 16.07
CA ARG A 23 3.05 21.67 17.26
C ARG A 23 2.24 20.41 16.95
N HIS A 24 1.72 20.29 15.72
CA HIS A 24 1.01 19.10 15.29
C HIS A 24 1.94 17.86 15.36
N PRO A 25 1.46 16.70 15.84
CA PRO A 25 2.30 15.52 16.07
C PRO A 25 3.11 15.09 14.84
N LEU A 26 2.51 15.11 13.65
CA LEU A 26 3.22 14.79 12.40
C LEU A 26 4.32 15.81 12.06
N ALA A 27 4.14 17.10 12.35
CA ALA A 27 5.13 18.12 12.07
C ALA A 27 6.33 18.02 13.03
N VAL A 28 6.06 17.74 14.31
CA VAL A 28 7.10 17.45 15.31
C VAL A 28 7.89 16.20 14.89
N LEU A 29 7.20 15.12 14.55
CA LEU A 29 7.81 13.86 14.15
C LEU A 29 8.63 14.01 12.86
N ALA A 30 8.15 14.79 11.88
CA ALA A 30 8.91 15.13 10.67
C ALA A 30 10.26 15.80 10.96
N THR A 31 10.36 16.59 12.03
CA THR A 31 11.60 17.30 12.41
C THR A 31 12.53 16.40 13.24
N ARG A 32 11.98 15.39 13.92
CA ARG A 32 12.73 14.51 14.83
C ARG A 32 13.29 13.27 14.15
N ILE A 33 12.67 12.81 13.07
CA ILE A 33 13.20 11.68 12.29
C ILE A 33 14.52 12.09 11.60
N PRO A 34 15.57 11.26 11.68
CA PRO A 34 16.84 11.50 10.99
C PRO A 34 16.72 11.18 9.49
N TRP A 35 16.00 12.01 8.74
CA TRP A 35 15.76 11.81 7.31
C TRP A 35 17.04 11.70 6.49
N THR A 36 18.08 12.45 6.85
CA THR A 36 19.38 12.40 6.15
C THR A 36 20.03 11.02 6.21
N SER A 37 19.92 10.33 7.35
CA SER A 37 20.43 8.97 7.51
C SER A 37 19.62 7.99 6.66
N ILE A 38 18.29 8.12 6.70
CA ILE A 38 17.38 7.25 5.94
C ILE A 38 17.61 7.42 4.44
N GLU A 39 17.71 8.65 3.96
CA GLU A 39 17.99 8.95 2.55
C GLU A 39 19.36 8.44 2.12
N ALA A 40 20.37 8.49 3.00
CA ALA A 40 21.69 7.96 2.70
C ALA A 40 21.70 6.43 2.56
N THR A 41 21.01 5.69 3.44
CA THR A 41 20.95 4.23 3.31
C THR A 41 20.11 3.80 2.11
N LEU A 42 19.05 4.55 1.82
CA LEU A 42 18.11 4.20 0.76
C LEU A 42 18.51 4.69 -0.62
N GLY A 43 19.31 5.76 -0.72
CA GLY A 43 19.87 6.29 -1.98
C GLY A 43 20.35 5.20 -2.96
N PRO A 44 21.25 4.27 -2.59
CA PRO A 44 21.76 3.25 -3.50
C PRO A 44 20.71 2.25 -3.99
N VAL A 45 19.62 2.04 -3.24
CA VAL A 45 18.52 1.14 -3.65
C VAL A 45 17.69 1.78 -4.77
N PHE A 46 17.69 3.11 -4.87
CA PHE A 46 16.82 3.87 -5.78
C PHE A 46 17.52 4.44 -7.03
N GLU A 47 18.85 4.32 -7.15
CA GLU A 47 19.59 4.74 -8.36
C GLU A 47 19.20 3.94 -9.63
N ARG A 48 18.58 2.75 -9.49
CA ARG A 48 18.04 2.01 -10.64
C ARG A 48 16.58 2.35 -10.94
N ARG A 49 16.36 3.46 -11.67
CA ARG A 49 15.31 3.68 -12.71
C ARG A 49 14.94 5.17 -12.78
N ALA A 50 15.85 5.98 -13.31
CA ALA A 50 15.39 7.13 -14.08
C ALA A 50 14.80 6.57 -15.39
N ARG A 51 13.46 6.57 -15.52
CA ARG A 51 12.83 6.46 -16.84
C ARG A 51 12.78 7.87 -17.42
N GLU A 52 13.20 7.99 -18.67
CA GLU A 52 13.09 9.21 -19.46
C GLU A 52 11.64 9.68 -19.49
N SER A 53 11.45 11.00 -19.39
CA SER A 53 10.16 11.66 -19.46
C SER A 53 9.50 11.37 -20.81
N HIS A 54 8.31 10.77 -20.82
CA HIS A 54 7.50 10.65 -22.01
C HIS A 54 6.42 11.73 -21.99
N VAL A 55 6.37 12.54 -23.04
CA VAL A 55 5.27 13.48 -23.26
C VAL A 55 3.99 12.67 -23.44
N SER A 56 2.99 12.93 -22.61
CA SER A 56 1.63 12.41 -22.79
C SER A 56 0.69 13.60 -22.88
N GLU A 57 -0.17 13.60 -23.89
CA GLU A 57 -1.27 14.54 -23.99
C GLU A 57 -2.21 14.34 -22.81
N GLY A 58 -2.50 15.41 -22.07
CA GLY A 58 -3.44 15.39 -20.96
C GLY A 58 -4.78 15.93 -21.46
N ILE A 59 -5.88 15.28 -21.09
CA ILE A 59 -7.22 15.84 -21.31
C ILE A 59 -7.57 16.63 -20.05
N ASP A 60 -7.74 17.94 -20.20
CA ASP A 60 -8.26 18.86 -19.18
C ASP A 60 -9.77 19.09 -19.36
N LEU A 61 -10.41 19.77 -18.42
CA LEU A 61 -11.84 20.12 -18.42
C LEU A 61 -12.29 20.89 -19.68
N PHE A 62 -11.34 21.43 -20.46
CA PHE A 62 -11.57 22.17 -21.70
C PHE A 62 -10.97 21.51 -22.96
N GLY A 63 -10.52 20.25 -22.89
CA GLY A 63 -10.01 19.48 -24.05
C GLY A 63 -8.57 19.00 -23.91
N VAL A 64 -7.97 18.57 -25.03
CA VAL A 64 -6.58 18.07 -25.06
C VAL A 64 -5.61 19.25 -24.90
N ALA A 65 -4.94 19.31 -23.77
CA ALA A 65 -3.87 20.27 -23.50
C ALA A 65 -2.53 19.52 -23.41
N PRO A 66 -1.43 20.08 -23.94
CA PRO A 66 -0.10 19.52 -23.71
C PRO A 66 0.23 19.67 -22.22
N ALA A 67 -0.02 18.60 -21.46
CA ALA A 67 0.47 18.49 -20.10
C ALA A 67 1.92 18.02 -20.17
N LEU A 68 2.84 18.83 -19.65
CA LEU A 68 4.20 18.40 -19.40
C LEU A 68 4.19 17.39 -18.24
N ALA A 69 3.75 16.16 -18.52
CA ALA A 69 3.82 15.05 -17.59
C ALA A 69 5.28 14.59 -17.50
N GLY A 70 6.00 15.09 -16.50
CA GLY A 70 7.36 14.61 -16.19
C GLY A 70 8.44 15.65 -15.92
N ALA A 71 8.13 16.95 -15.84
CA ALA A 71 9.11 17.98 -15.46
C ALA A 71 9.13 18.31 -13.96
N GLY A 72 8.67 17.38 -13.12
CA GLY A 72 9.07 17.33 -11.72
C GLY A 72 10.06 16.17 -11.56
N PRO A 73 11.05 16.24 -10.65
CA PRO A 73 11.88 15.07 -10.37
C PRO A 73 10.93 13.89 -10.14
N SER A 74 11.11 12.81 -10.92
CA SER A 74 10.29 11.60 -10.80
C SER A 74 10.12 11.26 -9.32
N ALA A 75 8.96 10.78 -8.89
CA ALA A 75 8.77 10.36 -7.49
C ALA A 75 9.88 9.40 -7.00
N THR A 76 10.54 8.69 -7.94
CA THR A 76 11.74 7.87 -7.73
C THR A 76 12.97 8.65 -7.23
N GLY A 77 13.09 9.94 -7.54
CA GLY A 77 14.17 10.83 -7.10
C GLY A 77 13.91 11.54 -5.77
N ARG A 78 12.79 11.24 -5.09
CA ARG A 78 12.48 11.75 -3.74
C ARG A 78 12.33 10.59 -2.77
N PRO A 79 13.43 9.99 -2.27
CA PRO A 79 13.36 8.86 -1.33
C PRO A 79 12.51 9.20 -0.09
N ARG A 80 12.59 10.44 0.40
CA ARG A 80 11.77 10.92 1.53
C ARG A 80 10.27 10.84 1.29
N LEU A 81 9.81 11.14 0.06
CA LEU A 81 8.39 11.07 -0.29
C LEU A 81 7.88 9.64 -0.19
N LEU A 82 8.60 8.69 -0.81
CA LEU A 82 8.18 7.28 -0.83
C LEU A 82 8.24 6.63 0.55
N VAL A 83 9.30 6.91 1.33
CA VAL A 83 9.40 6.45 2.73
C VAL A 83 8.31 7.07 3.59
N GLY A 84 8.07 8.37 3.43
CA GLY A 84 7.05 9.08 4.19
C GLY A 84 5.64 8.53 3.92
N LEU A 85 5.32 8.25 2.64
CA LEU A 85 4.06 7.61 2.26
C LEU A 85 3.92 6.20 2.84
N LEU A 86 4.99 5.38 2.84
CA LEU A 86 4.95 4.07 3.50
C LEU A 86 4.70 4.19 5.00
N TYR A 87 5.38 5.12 5.67
CA TYR A 87 5.20 5.33 7.10
C TYR A 87 3.75 5.74 7.41
N LEU A 88 3.21 6.72 6.68
CA LEU A 88 1.83 7.19 6.85
C LEU A 88 0.81 6.09 6.56
N LYS A 89 1.06 5.25 5.54
CA LYS A 89 0.25 4.07 5.26
C LYS A 89 0.13 3.16 6.48
N HIS A 90 1.26 2.82 7.09
CA HIS A 90 1.29 1.92 8.23
C HIS A 90 0.73 2.58 9.50
N ALA A 91 1.02 3.85 9.74
CA ALA A 91 0.52 4.58 10.90
C ALA A 91 -1.01 4.82 10.86
N CYS A 92 -1.56 5.08 9.66
CA CYS A 92 -3.00 5.35 9.48
C CYS A 92 -3.81 4.11 9.06
N ASN A 93 -3.16 2.95 8.83
CA ASN A 93 -3.78 1.71 8.35
C ASN A 93 -4.61 1.91 7.07
N GLU A 94 -4.03 2.60 6.09
CA GLU A 94 -4.67 2.96 4.82
C GLU A 94 -4.17 2.10 3.64
N SER A 95 -4.94 2.07 2.54
CA SER A 95 -4.51 1.46 1.27
C SER A 95 -3.54 2.37 0.51
N ASP A 96 -2.77 1.79 -0.42
CA ASP A 96 -1.80 2.56 -1.23
C ASP A 96 -2.47 3.70 -2.03
N GLU A 97 -3.70 3.49 -2.49
CA GLU A 97 -4.51 4.47 -3.21
C GLU A 97 -4.97 5.59 -2.27
N SER A 98 -5.58 5.21 -1.14
CA SER A 98 -6.12 6.18 -0.18
C SER A 98 -5.03 7.08 0.42
N VAL A 99 -3.83 6.55 0.66
CA VAL A 99 -2.70 7.36 1.17
C VAL A 99 -2.26 8.41 0.14
N CYS A 100 -2.20 8.04 -1.14
CA CYS A 100 -1.86 8.98 -2.21
C CYS A 100 -2.91 10.09 -2.36
N GLU A 101 -4.19 9.74 -2.26
CA GLU A 101 -5.30 10.72 -2.28
C GLU A 101 -5.27 11.63 -1.05
N ARG A 102 -5.08 11.05 0.14
CA ARG A 102 -4.97 11.77 1.40
C ARG A 102 -3.76 12.70 1.39
N TRP A 103 -2.64 12.28 0.82
CA TRP A 103 -1.47 13.14 0.66
C TRP A 103 -1.77 14.41 -0.16
N ALA A 104 -2.55 14.29 -1.24
CA ALA A 104 -2.91 15.44 -2.08
C ALA A 104 -3.87 16.42 -1.38
N GLN A 105 -4.66 15.93 -0.42
CA GLN A 105 -5.65 16.71 0.32
C GLN A 105 -5.09 17.33 1.62
N TYR A 106 -4.13 16.68 2.28
CA TYR A 106 -3.67 17.06 3.62
C TYR A 106 -2.27 17.67 3.62
N VAL A 107 -2.18 18.95 4.03
CA VAL A 107 -0.93 19.71 4.08
C VAL A 107 0.13 19.08 4.99
N TYR A 108 -0.27 18.50 6.12
CA TYR A 108 0.64 17.83 7.05
C TYR A 108 1.34 16.60 6.45
N PHE A 109 0.68 15.88 5.54
CA PHE A 109 1.27 14.73 4.86
C PHE A 109 2.36 15.17 3.88
N GLN A 110 2.13 16.27 3.17
CA GLN A 110 3.10 16.87 2.25
C GLN A 110 4.33 17.38 3.00
N PHE A 111 4.11 18.08 4.12
CA PHE A 111 5.20 18.55 4.98
C PHE A 111 6.02 17.39 5.56
N PHE A 112 5.37 16.33 6.02
CA PHE A 112 6.03 15.13 6.53
C PHE A 112 6.97 14.50 5.48
N CYS A 113 6.49 14.40 4.25
CA CYS A 113 7.24 13.89 3.10
C CYS A 113 8.35 14.83 2.61
N GLY A 114 8.50 16.02 3.19
CA GLY A 114 9.57 16.97 2.89
C GLY A 114 9.29 17.94 1.75
N ASP A 115 8.04 18.07 1.30
CA ASP A 115 7.69 19.09 0.32
C ASP A 115 7.65 20.49 0.96
N ALA A 116 8.18 21.47 0.23
CA ALA A 116 8.24 22.86 0.70
C ALA A 116 6.97 23.66 0.38
N TYR A 117 6.21 23.25 -0.63
CA TYR A 117 5.03 23.94 -1.13
C TYR A 117 3.86 22.97 -1.31
N PHE A 118 2.65 23.48 -1.16
CA PHE A 118 1.45 22.69 -1.34
C PHE A 118 1.26 22.26 -2.80
N GLN A 119 0.97 20.98 -3.01
CA GLN A 119 0.67 20.39 -4.31
C GLN A 119 -0.67 19.64 -4.25
N PRO A 120 -1.73 20.08 -4.97
CA PRO A 120 -3.02 19.39 -4.97
C PRO A 120 -3.06 18.14 -5.86
N ARG A 121 -1.99 17.88 -6.63
CA ARG A 121 -1.89 16.70 -7.50
C ARG A 121 -1.35 15.50 -6.73
N LEU A 122 -1.72 14.30 -7.16
CA LEU A 122 -1.18 13.07 -6.57
C LEU A 122 0.35 13.02 -6.65
N PRO A 123 1.03 12.51 -5.61
CA PRO A 123 2.50 12.49 -5.56
C PRO A 123 3.09 11.48 -6.55
N CYS A 124 2.44 10.32 -6.66
CA CYS A 124 2.82 9.24 -7.55
C CYS A 124 1.63 8.30 -7.82
N ALA A 125 1.74 7.47 -8.85
CA ALA A 125 0.81 6.37 -9.04
C ALA A 125 0.93 5.37 -7.85
N PRO A 126 -0.19 4.82 -7.33
CA PRO A 126 -0.17 3.88 -6.19
C PRO A 126 0.72 2.65 -6.44
N THR A 127 0.79 2.19 -7.70
CA THR A 127 1.66 1.08 -8.14
C THR A 127 3.14 1.31 -7.84
N ASN A 128 3.58 2.58 -7.74
CA ASN A 128 4.96 2.88 -7.38
C ASN A 128 5.27 2.50 -5.93
N LEU A 129 4.30 2.57 -5.00
CA LEU A 129 4.49 2.11 -3.62
C LEU A 129 4.67 0.60 -3.54
N VAL A 130 3.99 -0.17 -4.39
CA VAL A 130 4.18 -1.63 -4.49
C VAL A 130 5.59 -1.94 -4.97
N ARG A 131 6.04 -1.27 -6.03
CA ARG A 131 7.41 -1.43 -6.57
C ARG A 131 8.47 -0.99 -5.56
N PHE A 132 8.19 0.09 -4.83
CA PHE A 132 9.06 0.61 -3.79
C PHE A 132 9.24 -0.40 -2.66
N ARG A 133 8.15 -1.01 -2.17
CA ARG A 133 8.23 -2.07 -1.15
C ARG A 133 9.02 -3.30 -1.63
N GLN A 134 8.84 -3.70 -2.90
CA GLN A 134 9.61 -4.80 -3.49
C GLN A 134 11.10 -4.48 -3.61
N ALA A 135 11.45 -3.24 -3.94
CA ALA A 135 12.85 -2.80 -4.05
C ALA A 135 13.52 -2.65 -2.68
N LEU A 136 12.78 -2.18 -1.68
CA LEU A 136 13.25 -1.99 -0.31
C LEU A 136 13.57 -3.33 0.38
N GLY A 137 12.78 -4.37 0.10
CA GLY A 137 12.94 -5.69 0.72
C GLY A 137 12.65 -5.68 2.23
N GLU A 138 12.88 -6.81 2.89
CA GLU A 138 12.66 -6.95 4.34
C GLU A 138 13.67 -6.12 5.14
N ALA A 139 14.96 -6.23 4.80
CA ALA A 139 16.04 -5.52 5.50
C ALA A 139 15.85 -3.99 5.50
N GLY A 140 15.41 -3.41 4.38
CA GLY A 140 15.17 -1.96 4.31
C GLY A 140 13.96 -1.51 5.13
N VAL A 141 12.92 -2.35 5.24
CA VAL A 141 11.76 -2.06 6.11
C VAL A 141 12.16 -2.17 7.59
N GLU A 142 12.96 -3.17 7.95
CA GLU A 142 13.49 -3.31 9.31
C GLU A 142 14.33 -2.10 9.73
N GLU A 143 15.18 -1.58 8.86
CA GLU A 143 15.97 -0.38 9.14
C GLU A 143 15.10 0.86 9.33
N LEU A 144 14.05 1.03 8.51
CA LEU A 144 13.08 2.12 8.69
C LEU A 144 12.33 2.01 10.03
N LEU A 145 11.98 0.80 10.45
CA LEU A 145 11.36 0.58 11.75
C LEU A 145 12.36 0.84 12.89
N ALA A 146 13.58 0.35 12.78
CA ALA A 146 14.64 0.57 13.78
C ALA A 146 14.94 2.08 13.96
N THR A 147 15.02 2.84 12.87
CA THR A 147 15.28 4.29 12.92
C THR A 147 14.12 5.06 13.54
N THR A 148 12.87 4.68 13.25
CA THR A 148 11.69 5.32 13.87
C THR A 148 11.57 5.00 15.35
N ILE A 149 11.88 3.77 15.77
CA ILE A 149 11.96 3.38 17.19
C ILE A 149 13.08 4.16 17.89
N ALA A 150 14.27 4.25 17.27
CA ALA A 150 15.38 5.02 17.83
C ALA A 150 15.01 6.49 18.02
N ALA A 151 14.31 7.10 17.06
CA ALA A 151 13.80 8.46 17.19
C ALA A 151 12.79 8.58 18.34
N ALA A 152 11.89 7.61 18.51
CA ALA A 152 10.93 7.57 19.62
C ALA A 152 11.61 7.49 20.99
N VAL A 153 12.66 6.67 21.13
CA VAL A 153 13.47 6.59 22.35
C VAL A 153 14.17 7.92 22.63
N GLN A 154 14.74 8.57 21.61
CA GLN A 154 15.37 9.89 21.74
C GLN A 154 14.38 10.98 22.17
N MET A 155 13.14 10.91 21.67
CA MET A 155 12.05 11.80 22.07
C MET A 155 11.49 11.49 23.46
N LYS A 156 11.93 10.39 24.10
CA LYS A 156 11.40 9.88 25.37
C LYS A 156 9.90 9.59 25.33
N THR A 157 9.36 9.30 24.15
CA THR A 157 7.95 8.92 23.99
C THR A 157 7.71 7.45 24.34
N VAL A 158 8.75 6.62 24.18
CA VAL A 158 8.74 5.20 24.52
C VAL A 158 9.77 4.96 25.61
N THR A 159 9.34 4.37 26.71
CA THR A 159 10.24 3.99 27.80
C THR A 159 10.91 2.65 27.50
N PRO A 160 12.14 2.40 27.99
CA PRO A 160 12.81 1.13 27.75
C PRO A 160 12.03 -0.10 28.28
N ALA A 161 11.20 0.10 29.31
CA ALA A 161 10.34 -0.93 29.87
C ALA A 161 9.25 -1.42 28.89
N GLU A 162 8.81 -0.58 27.94
CA GLU A 162 7.80 -0.96 26.95
C GLU A 162 8.34 -1.98 25.93
N PHE A 163 9.66 -2.10 25.76
CA PHE A 163 10.25 -3.10 24.87
C PHE A 163 10.31 -4.50 25.47
N GLU A 164 10.06 -4.68 26.77
CA GLU A 164 10.12 -6.00 27.41
C GLU A 164 8.98 -6.92 26.94
N ARG A 165 7.84 -6.36 26.56
CA ARG A 165 6.65 -7.12 26.18
C ARG A 165 5.97 -6.53 24.96
N VAL A 166 6.10 -7.22 23.83
CA VAL A 166 5.37 -6.90 22.60
C VAL A 166 4.08 -7.74 22.56
N ILE A 167 2.93 -7.08 22.55
CA ILE A 167 1.63 -7.73 22.33
C ILE A 167 1.38 -7.70 20.82
N VAL A 168 1.50 -8.86 20.18
CA VAL A 168 1.15 -9.01 18.76
C VAL A 168 -0.25 -9.61 18.69
N ASP A 169 -1.21 -8.85 18.17
CA ASP A 169 -2.54 -9.37 17.83
C ASP A 169 -2.42 -10.31 16.62
N THR A 170 -2.07 -11.57 16.87
CA THR A 170 -1.98 -12.61 15.84
C THR A 170 -3.33 -13.28 15.56
N THR A 171 -4.46 -12.65 15.88
CA THR A 171 -5.78 -13.25 15.65
C THR A 171 -6.20 -13.17 14.18
N VAL A 172 -5.36 -13.66 13.27
CA VAL A 172 -5.83 -14.25 12.03
C VAL A 172 -6.38 -15.62 12.40
N ARG A 173 -7.62 -15.64 12.91
CA ARG A 173 -8.41 -16.86 12.81
C ARG A 173 -8.45 -17.18 11.32
N GLU A 174 -8.16 -18.42 10.93
CA GLU A 174 -8.55 -18.90 9.62
C GLU A 174 -10.06 -18.67 9.51
N LYS A 175 -10.44 -17.55 8.88
CA LYS A 175 -11.82 -17.34 8.52
C LYS A 175 -12.01 -18.39 7.44
N ALA A 176 -12.86 -19.37 7.70
CA ALA A 176 -13.25 -20.39 6.73
C ALA A 176 -14.06 -19.74 5.57
N ILE A 177 -13.46 -18.75 4.92
CA ILE A 177 -13.94 -18.10 3.71
C ILE A 177 -13.42 -18.97 2.58
N ALA A 178 -14.21 -19.97 2.20
CA ALA A 178 -14.14 -20.40 0.82
C ALA A 178 -14.56 -19.19 -0.02
N TYR A 179 -13.74 -18.80 -1.01
CA TYR A 179 -14.17 -17.80 -1.99
C TYR A 179 -15.56 -18.22 -2.51
N PRO A 180 -16.57 -17.34 -2.48
CA PRO A 180 -17.93 -17.71 -2.88
C PRO A 180 -17.95 -17.91 -4.39
N THR A 181 -17.56 -19.10 -4.83
CA THR A 181 -17.84 -19.52 -6.19
C THR A 181 -19.28 -20.01 -6.20
N ASP A 182 -20.13 -19.37 -6.98
CA ASP A 182 -21.56 -19.68 -7.07
C ASP A 182 -21.84 -21.18 -7.20
N SER A 183 -21.02 -21.92 -7.94
CA SER A 183 -21.18 -23.37 -8.10
C SER A 183 -21.07 -24.17 -6.80
N ARG A 184 -20.14 -23.81 -5.91
CA ARG A 184 -19.95 -24.54 -4.65
C ARG A 184 -21.11 -24.24 -3.70
N LEU A 185 -21.57 -22.98 -3.69
CA LEU A 185 -22.74 -22.58 -2.91
C LEU A 185 -24.01 -23.28 -3.41
N LEU A 186 -24.21 -23.39 -4.72
CA LEU A 186 -25.34 -24.10 -5.32
C LEU A 186 -25.33 -25.60 -5.00
N ASP A 187 -24.17 -26.25 -5.00
CA ASP A 187 -24.08 -27.68 -4.65
C ASP A 187 -24.35 -27.94 -3.16
N VAL A 188 -23.88 -27.04 -2.28
CA VAL A 188 -24.21 -27.06 -0.85
C VAL A 188 -25.72 -26.82 -0.62
N ALA A 189 -26.31 -25.85 -1.32
CA ALA A 189 -27.74 -25.57 -1.24
C ALA A 189 -28.58 -26.78 -1.68
N ARG A 190 -28.20 -27.42 -2.80
CA ARG A 190 -28.81 -28.66 -3.30
C ARG A 190 -28.76 -29.77 -2.25
N ALA A 191 -27.59 -30.03 -1.66
CA ALA A 191 -27.42 -31.05 -0.64
C ALA A 191 -28.30 -30.77 0.60
N ARG A 192 -28.38 -29.50 1.04
CA ARG A 192 -29.25 -29.11 2.16
C ARG A 192 -30.74 -29.26 1.85
N LEU A 193 -31.18 -28.92 0.64
CA LEU A 193 -32.58 -29.11 0.23
C LEU A 193 -32.99 -30.58 0.21
N VAL A 194 -32.11 -31.48 -0.27
CA VAL A 194 -32.36 -32.93 -0.23
C VAL A 194 -32.47 -33.44 1.21
N GLN A 195 -31.58 -33.00 2.11
CA GLN A 195 -31.67 -33.34 3.54
C GLN A 195 -32.96 -32.85 4.19
N LEU A 196 -33.41 -31.63 3.87
CA LEU A 196 -34.67 -31.09 4.39
C LEU A 196 -35.88 -31.86 3.85
N ALA A 197 -35.89 -32.22 2.57
CA ALA A 197 -36.94 -33.02 1.97
C ALA A 197 -37.05 -34.42 2.60
N GLN A 198 -35.91 -35.07 2.88
CA GLN A 198 -35.86 -36.34 3.59
C GLN A 198 -36.41 -36.23 5.01
N ARG A 199 -36.04 -35.16 5.75
CA ARG A 199 -36.59 -34.90 7.10
C ARG A 199 -38.10 -34.66 7.09
N ALA A 200 -38.63 -34.09 6.00
CA ALA A 200 -40.06 -33.88 5.82
C ALA A 200 -40.80 -35.13 5.26
N GLY A 201 -40.11 -36.24 5.04
CA GLY A 201 -40.71 -37.47 4.49
C GLY A 201 -41.09 -37.39 3.01
N LEU A 202 -40.54 -36.42 2.26
CA LEU A 202 -40.82 -36.24 0.83
C LEU A 202 -39.93 -37.18 -0.01
N ASN A 203 -40.55 -38.08 -0.75
CA ASN A 203 -39.85 -38.93 -1.72
C ASN A 203 -39.51 -38.14 -2.98
N LEU A 204 -38.23 -37.81 -3.16
CA LEU A 204 -37.73 -37.14 -4.35
C LEU A 204 -37.58 -38.15 -5.50
N LYS A 205 -38.24 -37.89 -6.63
CA LYS A 205 -38.14 -38.73 -7.84
C LYS A 205 -36.72 -38.76 -8.44
N GLN A 206 -35.97 -37.67 -8.27
CA GLN A 206 -34.61 -37.54 -8.80
C GLN A 206 -33.75 -36.69 -7.88
N THR A 207 -32.53 -37.15 -7.63
CA THR A 207 -31.51 -36.43 -6.88
C THR A 207 -30.31 -36.15 -7.78
N TYR A 208 -29.99 -34.88 -8.00
CA TYR A 208 -28.87 -34.43 -8.84
C TYR A 208 -27.48 -34.60 -8.18
N GLU A 209 -27.31 -35.57 -7.29
CA GLU A 209 -26.05 -35.82 -6.56
C GLU A 209 -24.91 -36.22 -7.47
N ARG A 210 -25.19 -37.10 -8.44
CA ARG A 210 -24.20 -37.53 -9.42
C ARG A 210 -23.78 -36.39 -10.36
N GLU A 211 -24.71 -35.56 -10.76
CA GLU A 211 -24.44 -34.41 -11.63
C GLU A 211 -23.64 -33.32 -10.90
N GLY A 212 -23.97 -33.03 -9.64
CA GLY A 212 -23.18 -32.13 -8.79
C GLY A 212 -21.74 -32.62 -8.59
N ALA A 213 -21.56 -33.92 -8.33
CA ALA A 213 -20.24 -34.54 -8.20
C ALA A 213 -19.42 -34.50 -9.51
N LEU A 214 -20.06 -34.74 -10.66
CA LEU A 214 -19.39 -34.66 -11.96
C LEU A 214 -19.03 -33.22 -12.34
N ALA A 215 -19.92 -32.26 -12.07
CA ALA A 215 -19.69 -30.85 -12.35
C ALA A 215 -18.55 -30.28 -11.49
N SER A 216 -18.49 -30.65 -10.21
CA SER A 216 -17.39 -30.25 -9.32
C SER A 216 -16.05 -30.84 -9.74
N LEU A 217 -16.02 -32.10 -10.18
CA LEU A 217 -14.80 -32.77 -10.65
C LEU A 217 -14.30 -32.18 -11.98
N ARG A 218 -15.20 -31.90 -12.93
CA ARG A 218 -14.86 -31.18 -14.18
C ARG A 218 -14.31 -29.79 -13.90
N ARG A 219 -14.91 -29.06 -12.96
CA ARG A 219 -14.44 -27.73 -12.57
C ARG A 219 -13.04 -27.80 -11.97
N TRP A 220 -12.80 -28.74 -11.05
CA TRP A 220 -11.49 -28.95 -10.43
C TRP A 220 -10.40 -29.24 -11.48
N LEU A 221 -10.68 -30.11 -12.45
CA LEU A 221 -9.78 -30.39 -13.57
C LEU A 221 -9.49 -29.14 -14.41
N CYS A 222 -10.51 -28.33 -14.68
CA CYS A 222 -10.38 -27.10 -15.48
C CYS A 222 -9.56 -26.03 -14.74
N THR A 223 -9.81 -25.81 -13.44
CA THR A 223 -9.03 -24.91 -12.60
C THR A 223 -7.58 -25.35 -12.48
N ARG A 224 -7.33 -26.67 -12.33
CA ARG A 224 -5.96 -27.20 -12.24
C ARG A 224 -5.17 -26.98 -13.53
N LYS A 225 -5.80 -27.19 -14.69
CA LYS A 225 -5.21 -26.87 -16.01
C LYS A 225 -4.91 -25.38 -16.15
N ALA A 226 -5.81 -24.50 -15.72
CA ALA A 226 -5.60 -23.05 -15.79
C ALA A 226 -4.46 -22.57 -14.90
N VAL A 227 -4.36 -23.09 -13.67
CA VAL A 227 -3.25 -22.79 -12.74
C VAL A 227 -1.91 -23.28 -13.30
N GLN A 228 -1.86 -24.49 -13.85
CA GLN A 228 -0.65 -25.01 -14.51
C GLN A 228 -0.23 -24.16 -15.72
N ALA A 229 -1.17 -23.70 -16.53
CA ALA A 229 -0.89 -22.81 -17.66
C ALA A 229 -0.37 -21.44 -17.20
N SER A 230 -0.94 -20.87 -16.13
CA SER A 230 -0.49 -19.59 -15.56
C SER A 230 0.92 -19.67 -14.95
N ALA A 231 1.26 -20.78 -14.30
CA ALA A 231 2.61 -21.05 -13.79
C ALA A 231 3.64 -21.18 -14.92
N ALA A 232 3.27 -21.78 -16.05
CA ALA A 232 4.15 -21.88 -17.22
C ALA A 232 4.44 -20.52 -17.86
N CYS A 233 3.50 -19.57 -17.83
CA CYS A 233 3.70 -18.21 -18.36
C CYS A 233 4.50 -17.27 -17.44
N THR A 234 4.61 -17.56 -16.15
CA THR A 234 5.25 -16.67 -15.15
C THR A 234 6.68 -17.09 -14.78
N GLY A 235 7.19 -18.20 -15.32
CA GLY A 235 8.60 -18.60 -15.20
C GLY A 235 9.08 -18.97 -13.79
N ASN A 236 8.19 -18.97 -12.78
CA ASN A 236 8.54 -19.36 -11.42
C ASN A 236 8.06 -20.79 -11.14
N PRO A 237 8.95 -21.71 -10.75
CA PRO A 237 8.54 -23.07 -10.41
C PRO A 237 7.67 -23.05 -9.13
N PRO A 238 6.69 -23.97 -9.01
CA PRO A 238 5.85 -24.06 -7.82
C PRO A 238 6.72 -24.44 -6.62
N VAL A 239 6.66 -23.60 -5.58
CA VAL A 239 7.25 -23.90 -4.26
C VAL A 239 6.53 -25.11 -3.68
N ARG A 240 7.31 -26.11 -3.24
CA ARG A 240 6.81 -27.34 -2.61
C ARG A 240 6.21 -27.07 -1.24
#